data_AF-A0A1Z9KD89-F1
#
_entry.id   AF-A0A1Z9KD89-F1
#
_cell.length_a   1.000
_cell.length_b   1.000
_cell.length_c   1.000
_cell.angle_alpha   90.00
_cell.angle_beta   90.00
_cell.angle_gamma   90.00
#
_symmetry.space_group_name_H-M   'P 1'
#
loop_
_entity.id
_entity.type
_entity.pdbx_description
1 polymer ?
#
loop_
_entity_poly.entity_id
_entity_poly.type
_entity_poly.pdbx_seq_one_letter_code
_entity_poly.pdbx_strand_id
1 'polypeptide(L)'
;GQLTQLAQFDPTPSEIVIKKFPRIHAWVSTMEDLSGLEVNGNSDLPIEKLGSRLENLLKEVGETYTPVMLQNEEAVNSGRRKVETFVRGKPWTQEIFPYQAKCLNWLRIEFSKLELSERQRISEMFSGTGCDLLIKKHQEE
;
A
#
# COMPACT_ATOMS: atom_id res chain seq x y z
N GLY A 1 6.20 -14.98 -1.97
CA GLY A 1 6.17 -13.74 -1.14
C GLY A 1 7.49 -12.97 -1.23
N GLN A 2 7.68 -11.88 -0.47
CA GLN A 2 8.94 -11.09 -0.52
C GLN A 2 10.20 -11.91 -0.20
N LEU A 3 10.09 -12.93 0.67
CA LEU A 3 11.24 -13.80 0.99
C LEU A 3 11.67 -14.69 -0.19
N THR A 4 10.78 -14.96 -1.16
CA THR A 4 11.11 -15.69 -2.40
C THR A 4 12.19 -14.94 -3.19
N GLN A 5 12.15 -13.60 -3.21
CA GLN A 5 13.15 -12.80 -3.92
C GLN A 5 14.55 -13.03 -3.34
N LEU A 6 14.66 -13.19 -2.01
CA LEU A 6 15.93 -13.40 -1.31
C LEU A 6 16.37 -14.87 -1.26
N ALA A 7 15.42 -15.80 -1.18
CA ALA A 7 15.71 -17.21 -0.95
C ALA A 7 15.82 -18.05 -2.22
N GLN A 8 15.20 -17.63 -3.33
CA GLN A 8 15.06 -18.46 -4.54
C GLN A 8 15.26 -17.72 -5.88
N PHE A 9 15.28 -16.39 -5.90
CA PHE A 9 15.35 -15.61 -7.16
C PHE A 9 16.67 -14.87 -7.34
N ASP A 10 17.04 -13.96 -6.43
CA ASP A 10 18.31 -13.24 -6.52
C ASP A 10 19.46 -14.19 -6.18
N PRO A 11 20.45 -14.40 -7.08
CA PRO A 11 21.53 -15.37 -6.86
C PRO A 11 22.34 -15.14 -5.58
N THR A 12 22.60 -13.87 -5.23
CA THR A 12 23.53 -13.53 -4.13
C THR A 12 22.96 -13.89 -2.75
N PRO A 13 21.77 -13.41 -2.35
CA PRO A 13 21.16 -13.82 -1.10
C PRO A 13 20.73 -15.29 -1.13
N SER A 14 20.33 -15.84 -2.29
CA SER A 14 19.94 -17.26 -2.38
C SER A 14 21.12 -18.18 -2.03
N GLU A 15 22.33 -17.87 -2.49
CA GLU A 15 23.53 -18.63 -2.12
C GLU A 15 23.80 -18.58 -0.61
N ILE A 16 23.62 -17.42 0.02
CA ILE A 16 23.74 -17.25 1.48
C ILE A 16 22.69 -18.09 2.20
N VAL A 17 21.44 -18.04 1.75
CA VAL A 17 20.32 -18.78 2.34
C VAL A 17 20.56 -20.29 2.22
N ILE A 18 20.97 -20.79 1.06
CA ILE A 18 21.29 -22.21 0.86
C ILE A 18 22.41 -22.66 1.81
N LYS A 19 23.48 -21.86 1.93
CA LYS A 19 24.66 -22.21 2.75
C LYS A 19 24.41 -22.11 4.25
N LYS A 20 23.70 -21.07 4.71
CA LYS A 20 23.60 -20.73 6.14
C LYS A 20 22.22 -21.03 6.74
N PHE A 21 21.17 -21.01 5.93
CA PHE A 21 19.80 -21.12 6.37
C PHE A 21 18.96 -22.06 5.46
N PRO A 22 19.41 -23.30 5.21
CA PRO A 22 18.76 -24.21 4.25
C PRO A 22 17.29 -24.50 4.60
N ARG A 23 16.92 -24.41 5.89
CA ARG A 23 15.52 -24.52 6.33
C ARG A 23 14.63 -23.37 5.83
N ILE A 24 15.17 -22.16 5.66
CA ILE A 24 14.45 -21.04 5.05
C ILE A 24 14.19 -21.34 3.58
N HIS A 25 15.21 -21.79 2.85
CA HIS A 25 15.03 -22.18 1.44
C HIS A 25 13.95 -23.26 1.30
N ALA A 26 14.02 -24.33 2.10
CA ALA A 26 13.04 -25.41 2.09
C ALA A 26 11.63 -24.91 2.44
N TRP A 27 11.49 -24.08 3.48
CA TRP A 27 10.21 -23.51 3.87
C TRP A 27 9.58 -22.65 2.76
N VAL A 28 10.37 -21.79 2.11
CA VAL A 28 9.90 -21.00 0.97
C VAL A 28 9.52 -21.88 -0.22
N SER A 29 10.20 -23.01 -0.44
CA SER A 29 9.84 -23.99 -1.49
C SER A 29 8.53 -24.72 -1.19
N THR A 30 8.20 -24.93 0.09
CA THR A 30 6.99 -25.66 0.51
C THR A 30 5.81 -24.75 0.82
N MET A 31 6.04 -23.46 1.04
CA MET A 31 4.98 -22.47 1.13
C MET A 31 4.38 -22.32 -0.25
N GLU A 32 3.28 -23.03 -0.51
CA GLU A 32 2.37 -22.64 -1.56
C GLU A 32 1.94 -21.19 -1.31
N ASP A 33 1.73 -20.44 -2.40
CA ASP A 33 0.95 -19.22 -2.27
C ASP A 33 -0.39 -19.60 -1.61
N LEU A 34 -0.81 -18.86 -0.59
CA LEU A 34 -2.03 -19.17 0.18
C LEU A 34 -3.31 -19.08 -0.67
N SER A 35 -3.18 -18.87 -1.97
CA SER A 35 -4.21 -18.95 -3.00
C SER A 35 -4.86 -20.33 -3.14
N GLY A 36 -4.28 -21.39 -2.53
CA GLY A 36 -4.88 -22.73 -2.46
C GLY A 36 -5.80 -22.98 -1.25
N LEU A 37 -5.96 -22.02 -0.33
CA LEU A 37 -6.85 -22.20 0.82
C LEU A 37 -8.32 -22.14 0.37
N GLU A 38 -9.04 -23.26 0.51
CA GLU A 38 -10.49 -23.26 0.35
C GLU A 38 -11.14 -22.42 1.46
N VAL A 39 -11.68 -21.28 1.04
CA VAL A 39 -12.43 -20.38 1.90
C VAL A 39 -13.88 -20.88 1.93
N ASN A 40 -14.34 -21.36 3.09
CA ASN A 40 -15.76 -21.67 3.27
C ASN A 40 -16.60 -20.41 3.02
N GLY A 41 -17.75 -20.52 2.36
CA GLY A 41 -18.58 -19.38 1.90
C GLY A 41 -19.11 -18.40 2.97
N ASN A 42 -18.74 -18.57 4.24
CA ASN A 42 -19.05 -17.67 5.36
C ASN A 42 -17.82 -16.93 5.92
N SER A 43 -16.70 -16.93 5.20
CA SER A 43 -15.45 -16.33 5.70
C SER A 43 -15.28 -14.85 5.33
N ASP A 44 -16.22 -14.27 4.59
CA ASP A 44 -16.21 -12.86 4.26
C ASP A 44 -16.36 -12.01 5.52
N LEU A 45 -15.45 -11.05 5.70
CA LEU A 45 -15.53 -10.10 6.78
C LEU A 45 -16.35 -8.88 6.34
N PRO A 46 -17.42 -8.52 7.08
CA PRO A 46 -18.17 -7.30 6.79
C PRO A 46 -17.26 -6.08 6.99
N ILE A 47 -17.39 -5.08 6.13
CA ILE A 47 -16.51 -3.90 6.09
C ILE A 47 -16.49 -3.14 7.43
N GLU A 48 -17.60 -3.17 8.15
CA GLU A 48 -17.76 -2.56 9.48
C GLU A 48 -16.84 -3.21 10.54
N LYS A 49 -16.45 -4.47 10.33
CA LYS A 49 -15.49 -5.18 11.18
C LYS A 49 -14.03 -4.99 10.75
N LEU A 50 -13.78 -4.43 9.55
CA LEU A 50 -12.43 -4.23 9.03
C LEU A 50 -11.77 -3.00 9.66
N GLY A 51 -12.52 -1.92 9.91
CA GLY A 51 -11.94 -0.65 10.36
C GLY A 51 -11.04 -0.76 11.60
N SER A 52 -11.54 -1.31 12.70
CA SER A 52 -10.75 -1.50 13.92
C SER A 52 -9.62 -2.53 13.78
N ARG A 53 -9.76 -3.50 12.86
CA ARG A 53 -8.74 -4.52 12.60
C ARG A 53 -7.59 -3.98 11.76
N LEU A 54 -7.89 -3.05 10.86
CA LEU A 54 -6.93 -2.46 9.93
C LEU A 54 -6.41 -1.10 10.42
N GLU A 55 -6.97 -0.52 11.48
CA GLU A 55 -6.65 0.84 11.94
C GLU A 55 -5.14 1.09 12.04
N ASN A 56 -4.39 0.21 12.72
CA ASN A 56 -2.94 0.36 12.88
C ASN A 56 -2.19 0.25 11.55
N LEU A 57 -2.63 -0.64 10.66
CA LEU A 57 -2.05 -0.78 9.32
C LEU A 57 -2.34 0.46 8.47
N LEU A 58 -3.57 0.96 8.52
CA LEU A 58 -3.97 2.17 7.80
C LEU A 58 -3.24 3.40 8.34
N LYS A 59 -3.00 3.50 9.65
CA LYS A 59 -2.14 4.54 10.25
C LYS A 59 -0.70 4.44 9.75
N GLU A 60 -0.13 3.24 9.72
CA GLU A 60 1.21 3.03 9.15
C GLU A 60 1.28 3.53 7.70
N VAL A 61 0.30 3.15 6.87
CA VAL A 61 0.19 3.60 5.47
C VAL A 61 0.03 5.12 5.39
N GLY A 62 -0.84 5.70 6.20
CA GLY A 62 -1.12 7.14 6.20
C GLY A 62 0.06 7.99 6.67
N GLU A 63 0.85 7.50 7.62
CA GLU A 63 2.03 8.22 8.11
C GLU A 63 3.24 8.09 7.19
N THR A 64 3.32 7.01 6.41
CA THR A 64 4.52 6.69 5.62
C THR A 64 4.35 6.89 4.12
N TYR A 65 3.23 6.43 3.57
CA TYR A 65 3.02 6.38 2.13
C TYR A 65 2.24 7.58 1.61
N THR A 66 1.19 8.00 2.33
CA THR A 66 0.39 9.18 1.95
C THR A 66 1.22 10.44 1.68
N PRO A 67 2.14 10.90 2.57
CA PRO A 67 2.91 12.12 2.30
C PRO A 67 3.75 12.02 1.02
N VAL A 68 4.32 10.84 0.75
CA VAL A 68 5.12 10.59 -0.45
C VAL A 68 4.23 10.62 -1.70
N MET A 69 3.05 9.98 -1.68
CA MET A 69 2.13 9.97 -2.81
C MET A 69 1.63 11.38 -3.17
N LEU A 70 1.23 12.16 -2.16
CA LEU A 70 0.71 13.51 -2.37
C LEU A 70 1.80 14.45 -2.91
N GLN A 71 2.99 14.42 -2.30
CA GLN A 71 4.09 15.26 -2.77
C GLN A 71 4.56 14.83 -4.17
N ASN A 72 4.50 13.54 -4.48
CA ASN A 72 4.82 13.04 -5.82
C ASN A 72 3.82 13.52 -6.87
N GLU A 73 2.51 13.47 -6.59
CA GLU A 73 1.48 14.05 -7.46
C GLU A 73 1.74 15.54 -7.71
N GLU A 74 2.00 16.30 -6.65
CA GLU A 74 2.30 17.74 -6.76
C GLU A 74 3.56 17.98 -7.59
N ALA A 75 4.64 17.24 -7.34
CA ALA A 75 5.89 17.38 -8.07
C ALA A 75 5.73 17.07 -9.56
N VAL A 76 4.99 16.01 -9.90
CA VAL A 76 4.66 15.65 -11.30
C VAL A 76 3.85 16.77 -11.96
N ASN A 77 2.79 17.26 -11.31
CA ASN A 77 1.94 18.32 -11.87
C ASN A 77 2.66 19.66 -12.02
N SER A 78 3.65 19.95 -11.18
CA SER A 78 4.47 21.15 -11.27
C SER A 78 5.70 21.01 -12.18
N GLY A 79 5.87 19.87 -12.88
CA GLY A 79 7.04 19.64 -13.73
C GLY A 79 8.39 19.58 -13.00
N ARG A 80 8.37 19.30 -11.69
CA ARG A 80 9.60 19.10 -10.90
C ARG A 80 10.24 17.75 -11.25
N ARG A 81 11.55 17.62 -11.04
CA ARG A 81 12.29 16.36 -11.25
C ARG A 81 12.42 15.51 -9.99
N LYS A 82 12.24 16.11 -8.82
CA LYS A 82 12.38 15.45 -7.52
C LYS A 82 11.19 15.74 -6.63
N VAL A 83 10.91 14.76 -5.79
CA VAL A 83 9.98 14.85 -4.66
C VAL A 83 10.83 15.06 -3.41
N GLU A 84 10.44 16.04 -2.60
CA GLU A 84 11.05 16.32 -1.29
C GLU A 84 9.94 16.49 -0.28
N THR A 85 9.92 15.67 0.76
CA THR A 85 8.90 15.72 1.82
C THR A 85 9.48 15.20 3.13
N PHE A 86 8.65 15.07 4.15
CA PHE A 86 8.99 14.44 5.41
C PHE A 86 8.11 13.21 5.64
N VAL A 87 8.75 12.11 6.03
CA VAL A 87 8.08 10.89 6.50
C VAL A 87 8.47 10.69 7.96
N ARG A 88 7.49 10.75 8.86
CA ARG A 88 7.71 10.67 10.33
C ARG A 88 8.82 11.63 10.81
N GLY A 89 8.77 12.88 10.32
CA GLY A 89 9.73 13.92 10.67
C GLY A 89 11.14 13.76 10.08
N LYS A 90 11.38 12.71 9.27
CA LYS A 90 12.66 12.50 8.59
C LYS A 90 12.56 12.95 7.13
N PRO A 91 13.61 13.60 6.59
CA PRO A 91 13.62 14.02 5.21
C PRO A 91 13.52 12.80 4.27
N TRP A 92 12.68 12.90 3.26
CA TRP A 92 12.50 11.93 2.19
C TRP A 92 12.72 12.60 0.84
N THR A 93 13.54 11.99 -0.02
CA THR A 93 13.75 12.44 -1.38
C THR A 93 13.73 11.27 -2.37
N GLN A 94 13.14 11.51 -3.54
CA GLN A 94 13.13 10.57 -4.65
C GLN A 94 13.01 11.33 -5.98
N GLU A 95 13.34 10.67 -7.09
CA GLU A 95 12.90 11.15 -8.41
C GLU A 95 11.36 11.08 -8.50
N ILE A 96 10.77 11.93 -9.34
CA ILE A 96 9.34 11.83 -9.59
C ILE A 96 8.98 10.44 -10.14
N PHE A 97 7.81 9.95 -9.74
CA PHE A 97 7.28 8.69 -10.19
C PHE A 97 5.90 8.89 -10.85
N PRO A 98 5.85 9.15 -12.17
CA PRO A 98 4.61 9.45 -12.88
C PRO A 98 3.53 8.37 -12.73
N TYR A 99 3.95 7.10 -12.64
CA TYR A 99 3.01 5.99 -12.45
C TYR A 99 2.28 6.07 -11.10
N GLN A 100 2.97 6.42 -10.00
CA GLN A 100 2.33 6.61 -8.70
C GLN A 100 1.29 7.74 -8.71
N ALA A 101 1.57 8.84 -9.41
CA ALA A 101 0.60 9.93 -9.60
C ALA A 101 -0.64 9.44 -10.37
N LYS A 102 -0.44 8.65 -11.44
CA LYS A 102 -1.54 8.00 -12.17
C LYS A 102 -2.36 7.07 -11.28
N CYS A 103 -1.72 6.26 -10.43
CA CYS A 103 -2.40 5.39 -9.47
C CYS A 103 -3.26 6.18 -8.49
N LEU A 104 -2.75 7.30 -7.95
CA LEU A 104 -3.51 8.16 -7.03
C LEU A 104 -4.75 8.75 -7.71
N ASN A 105 -4.61 9.20 -8.96
CA ASN A 105 -5.74 9.71 -9.74
C ASN A 105 -6.82 8.64 -9.97
N TRP A 106 -6.42 7.42 -10.34
CA TRP A 106 -7.36 6.30 -10.49
C TRP A 106 -8.06 5.95 -9.18
N LEU A 107 -7.34 5.94 -8.06
CA LEU A 107 -7.93 5.69 -6.74
C LEU A 107 -9.05 6.69 -6.43
N ARG A 108 -8.85 7.97 -6.76
CA ARG A 108 -9.86 9.02 -6.58
C ARG A 108 -11.05 8.88 -7.53
N ILE A 109 -10.80 8.53 -8.80
CA ILE A 109 -11.86 8.28 -9.79
C ILE A 109 -12.73 7.08 -9.38
N GLU A 110 -12.11 5.97 -8.97
CA GLU A 110 -12.88 4.80 -8.55
C GLU A 110 -13.65 5.08 -7.25
N PHE A 111 -13.04 5.81 -6.31
CA PHE A 111 -13.74 6.27 -5.11
C PHE A 111 -14.95 7.17 -5.44
N SER A 112 -14.84 8.05 -6.44
CA SER A 112 -15.95 8.93 -6.84
C SER A 112 -17.09 8.22 -7.57
N LYS A 113 -16.90 6.97 -8.00
CA LYS A 113 -17.96 6.14 -8.62
C LYS A 113 -18.79 5.37 -7.61
N LEU A 114 -18.29 5.21 -6.37
CA LEU A 114 -18.99 4.49 -5.31
C LEU A 114 -20.30 5.19 -4.92
N GLU A 115 -21.25 4.42 -4.38
CA GLU A 115 -22.47 4.98 -3.81
C GLU A 115 -22.15 5.84 -2.58
N LEU A 116 -23.02 6.79 -2.24
CA LEU A 116 -22.80 7.70 -1.10
C LEU A 116 -22.58 6.94 0.22
N SER A 117 -23.34 5.86 0.43
CA SER A 117 -23.22 5.01 1.63
C SER A 117 -21.87 4.30 1.71
N GLU A 118 -21.31 3.86 0.58
CA GLU A 118 -20.02 3.19 0.53
C GLU A 118 -18.87 4.19 0.73
N ARG A 119 -18.96 5.38 0.11
CA ARG A 119 -17.99 6.46 0.35
C ARG A 119 -17.94 6.85 1.82
N GLN A 120 -19.10 6.91 2.48
CA GLN A 120 -19.18 7.21 3.90
C GLN A 120 -18.46 6.13 4.74
N ARG A 121 -18.74 4.85 4.49
CA ARG A 121 -18.09 3.73 5.22
C ARG A 121 -16.57 3.76 5.07
N ILE A 122 -16.07 4.00 3.87
CA ILE A 122 -14.62 4.08 3.61
C ILE A 122 -14.02 5.33 4.29
N SER A 123 -14.73 6.47 4.23
CA SER A 123 -14.28 7.71 4.88
C SER A 123 -14.19 7.55 6.39
N GLU A 124 -15.16 6.88 7.01
CA GLU A 124 -15.16 6.54 8.43
C GLU A 124 -13.98 5.62 8.77
N MET A 125 -13.71 4.60 7.95
CA MET A 125 -12.58 3.69 8.13
C MET A 125 -11.22 4.40 8.00
N PHE A 126 -11.10 5.40 7.13
CA PHE A 126 -9.86 6.15 6.91
C PHE A 126 -9.68 7.31 7.89
N SER A 127 -10.73 7.72 8.59
CA SER A 127 -10.71 8.86 9.51
C SER A 127 -9.63 8.69 10.58
N GLY A 128 -8.77 9.71 10.72
CA GLY A 128 -7.68 9.70 11.71
C GLY A 128 -6.50 8.79 11.36
N THR A 129 -6.50 8.13 10.19
CA THR A 129 -5.38 7.29 9.73
C THR A 129 -4.40 8.05 8.84
N GLY A 130 -4.82 9.15 8.23
CA GLY A 130 -4.07 9.87 7.19
C GLY A 130 -4.33 9.34 5.78
N CYS A 131 -4.95 8.18 5.61
CA CYS A 131 -5.37 7.66 4.30
C CYS A 131 -6.54 8.46 3.70
N ASP A 132 -7.28 9.22 4.50
CA ASP A 132 -8.37 10.08 4.04
C ASP A 132 -7.90 11.13 3.03
N LEU A 133 -6.64 11.56 3.10
CA LEU A 133 -6.04 12.49 2.15
C LEU A 133 -5.87 11.90 0.74
N LEU A 134 -5.79 10.58 0.62
CA LEU A 134 -5.63 9.89 -0.67
C LEU A 134 -6.92 9.93 -1.49
N ILE A 135 -8.08 9.85 -0.82
CA ILE A 135 -9.41 9.84 -1.47
C ILE A 135 -10.02 11.24 -1.60
N LYS A 136 -9.44 12.25 -0.94
CA LYS A 136 -9.84 13.65 -1.08
C LYS A 136 -9.24 14.25 -2.35
N LYS A 137 -9.99 14.22 -3.46
CA LYS A 137 -9.95 15.27 -4.50
C LYS A 137 -11.21 15.26 -5.36
N HIS A 138 -12.13 16.18 -5.04
CA HIS A 138 -13.06 16.80 -5.98
C HIS A 138 -13.57 18.10 -5.34
N GLN A 139 -13.09 19.24 -5.82
CA GLN A 139 -13.81 20.51 -5.84
C GLN A 139 -13.51 21.10 -7.21
N GLU A 140 -14.35 20.78 -8.18
CA GLU A 140 -14.61 21.72 -9.27
C GLU A 140 -15.75 22.58 -8.74
N GLU A 141 -15.47 23.86 -8.51
CA GLU A 141 -16.50 24.89 -8.43
C GLU A 141 -17.11 25.10 -9.83
#